data_AF-A0A075HZD9-F1
#
_entry.id   AF-A0A075HZD9-F1
#
_cell.length_a   1.000
_cell.length_b   1.000
_cell.length_c   1.000
_cell.angle_alpha   90.00
_cell.angle_beta   90.00
_cell.angle_gamma   90.00
#
_symmetry.space_group_name_H-M   'P 1'
#
loop_
_entity.id
_entity.type
_entity.pdbx_description
1 polymer ?
#
loop_
_entity_poly.entity_id
_entity_poly.type
_entity_poly.pdbx_seq_one_letter_code
_entity_poly.pdbx_strand_id
1 'polypeptide(L)'
;MEYNKAGVSLTEGGERVGSSMMRNSRLLEVLMDSALKVKIDEEMVCGIEHHMNKQFTDALCTMLNHPRKCPHDHKIPEGECCQKTDTAMPMKIYRI
;
A
#
# COMPACT_ATOMS: atom_id res chain seq x y z
N MET A 1 28.26 -10.47 -5.84
CA MET A 1 27.69 -10.73 -7.17
C MET A 1 27.20 -9.40 -7.72
N GLU A 2 27.95 -8.81 -8.64
CA GLU A 2 27.47 -7.65 -9.40
C GLU A 2 26.47 -8.16 -10.44
N TYR A 3 25.19 -7.86 -10.23
CA TYR A 3 24.18 -8.09 -11.25
C TYR A 3 24.35 -7.02 -12.32
N ASN A 4 24.96 -7.41 -13.43
CA ASN A 4 25.08 -6.59 -14.63
C ASN A 4 23.65 -6.42 -15.21
N LYS A 5 22.94 -5.35 -14.81
CA LYS A 5 21.64 -5.00 -15.37
C LYS A 5 21.85 -4.71 -16.85
N ALA A 6 21.41 -5.62 -17.71
CA ALA A 6 21.11 -5.28 -19.09
C ALA A 6 20.25 -4.00 -19.08
N GLY A 7 20.54 -3.03 -19.95
CA GLY A 7 19.95 -1.69 -19.99
C GLY A 7 18.46 -1.66 -20.30
N VAL A 8 17.65 -2.24 -19.41
CA VAL A 8 16.20 -2.23 -19.44
C VAL A 8 15.71 -1.30 -18.34
N SER A 9 14.88 -0.36 -18.74
CA SER A 9 14.17 0.55 -17.84
C SER A 9 12.69 0.28 -17.97
N LEU A 10 11.94 0.48 -16.88
CA LEU A 10 10.49 0.46 -16.97
C LEU A 10 10.04 1.62 -17.87
N THR A 11 9.01 1.36 -18.67
CA THR A 11 8.26 2.44 -19.31
C THR A 11 7.52 3.24 -18.24
N GLU A 12 7.05 4.43 -18.59
CA GLU A 12 6.20 5.22 -17.69
C GLU A 12 4.96 4.44 -17.22
N GLY A 13 4.39 3.60 -18.10
CA GLY A 13 3.31 2.69 -17.75
C GLY A 13 3.74 1.60 -16.76
N GLY A 14 4.93 1.03 -16.96
CA GLY A 14 5.52 0.05 -16.04
C GLY A 14 5.80 0.63 -14.65
N GLU A 15 6.36 1.83 -14.57
CA GLU A 15 6.59 2.55 -13.31
C GLU A 15 5.28 2.80 -12.55
N ARG A 16 4.22 3.22 -13.26
CA ARG A 16 2.89 3.40 -12.65
C ARG A 16 2.33 2.10 -12.06
N VAL A 17 2.41 1.01 -12.81
CA VAL A 17 1.93 -0.31 -12.34
C VAL A 17 2.74 -0.78 -11.14
N GLY A 18 4.08 -0.74 -11.24
CA GLY A 18 4.97 -1.13 -10.15
C GLY A 18 4.75 -0.30 -8.89
N SER A 19 4.58 1.02 -9.02
CA SER A 19 4.26 1.92 -7.91
C SER A 19 2.93 1.56 -7.24
N SER A 20 1.90 1.22 -8.02
CA SER A 20 0.61 0.77 -7.48
C SER A 20 0.73 -0.56 -6.72
N MET A 21 1.49 -1.52 -7.24
CA MET A 21 1.73 -2.80 -6.56
C MET A 21 2.46 -2.58 -5.24
N MET A 22 3.57 -1.82 -5.25
CA MET A 22 4.32 -1.49 -4.04
C MET A 22 3.48 -0.76 -2.99
N ARG A 23 2.55 0.12 -3.42
CA ARG A 23 1.60 0.79 -2.53
C ARG A 23 0.64 -0.21 -1.89
N ASN A 24 0.11 -1.15 -2.67
CA ASN A 24 -0.80 -2.18 -2.19
C ASN A 24 -0.12 -3.08 -1.14
N SER A 25 1.07 -3.63 -1.46
CA SER A 25 1.83 -4.50 -0.56
C SER A 25 2.08 -3.83 0.78
N ARG A 26 2.63 -2.60 0.75
CA ARG A 26 3.01 -1.85 1.95
C ARG A 26 1.81 -1.48 2.81
N LEU A 27 0.65 -1.21 2.21
CA LEU A 27 -0.58 -0.95 2.98
C LEU A 27 -1.13 -2.21 3.65
N LEU A 28 -1.01 -3.38 3.01
CA LEU A 28 -1.35 -4.66 3.62
C LEU A 28 -0.41 -5.00 4.78
N GLU A 29 0.89 -4.75 4.63
CA GLU A 29 1.87 -4.89 5.73
C GLU A 29 1.48 -4.02 6.93
N VAL A 30 1.13 -2.75 6.70
CA VAL A 30 0.67 -1.84 7.77
C VAL A 30 -0.65 -2.33 8.38
N LEU A 31 -1.59 -2.83 7.58
CA LEU A 31 -2.85 -3.38 8.08
C LEU A 31 -2.59 -4.53 9.07
N MET A 32 -1.76 -5.50 8.67
CA MET A 32 -1.41 -6.67 9.47
C MET A 32 -0.74 -6.27 10.78
N ASP A 33 0.27 -5.41 10.71
CA ASP A 33 1.06 -4.98 11.87
C ASP A 33 0.28 -4.04 12.79
N SER A 34 -0.32 -2.98 12.25
CA SER A 34 -0.84 -1.87 13.04
C SER A 34 -2.28 -2.08 13.50
N ALA A 35 -3.15 -2.63 12.64
CA ALA A 35 -4.57 -2.78 12.97
C ALA A 35 -4.92 -4.20 13.44
N LEU A 36 -4.39 -5.24 12.79
CA LEU A 36 -4.71 -6.63 13.13
C LEU A 36 -3.79 -7.22 14.22
N LYS A 37 -2.63 -6.61 14.47
CA LYS A 37 -1.61 -7.08 15.43
C LYS A 37 -1.17 -8.53 15.17
N VAL A 38 -1.03 -8.89 13.90
CA VAL A 38 -0.54 -10.20 13.46
C VAL A 38 0.82 -10.07 12.81
N LYS A 39 1.58 -11.18 12.75
CA LYS A 39 2.82 -11.23 11.99
C LYS A 39 2.52 -11.03 10.51
N ILE A 40 3.36 -10.26 9.83
CA ILE A 40 3.29 -10.07 8.38
C ILE A 40 3.53 -11.42 7.69
N ASP A 41 2.59 -11.82 6.85
CA ASP A 41 2.69 -12.98 5.97
C ASP A 41 2.92 -12.49 4.54
N GLU A 42 4.18 -12.57 4.10
CA GLU A 42 4.59 -12.08 2.78
C GLU A 42 3.89 -12.82 1.63
N GLU A 43 3.56 -14.10 1.80
CA GLU A 43 2.86 -14.90 0.79
C GLU A 43 1.42 -14.41 0.64
N MET A 44 0.74 -14.13 1.76
CA MET A 44 -0.59 -13.54 1.74
C MET A 44 -0.59 -12.14 1.13
N VAL A 45 0.37 -11.29 1.50
CA VAL A 45 0.50 -9.95 0.93
C VAL A 45 0.66 -10.02 -0.59
N CYS A 46 1.59 -10.86 -1.07
CA CYS A 46 1.83 -11.07 -2.49
C CYS A 46 0.59 -11.61 -3.22
N GLY A 47 -0.19 -12.49 -2.58
CA GLY A 47 -1.44 -13.03 -3.14
C GLY A 47 -2.58 -12.01 -3.28
N ILE A 48 -2.59 -10.95 -2.47
CA ILE A 48 -3.67 -9.96 -2.43
C ILE A 48 -3.31 -8.69 -3.20
N GLU A 49 -2.05 -8.24 -3.14
CA GLU A 49 -1.64 -6.93 -3.65
C GLU A 49 -1.97 -6.71 -5.14
N HIS A 50 -1.93 -7.77 -5.95
CA HIS A 50 -2.19 -7.72 -7.39
C HIS A 50 -3.68 -7.76 -7.74
N HIS A 51 -4.54 -8.06 -6.77
CA HIS A 51 -6.00 -8.07 -6.91
C HIS A 51 -6.67 -6.81 -6.36
N MET A 52 -5.93 -5.94 -5.68
CA MET A 52 -6.46 -4.69 -5.13
C MET A 52 -6.68 -3.64 -6.21
N ASN A 53 -7.91 -3.14 -6.31
CA ASN A 53 -8.23 -1.98 -7.14
C ASN A 53 -7.95 -0.66 -6.40
N LYS A 54 -7.87 0.45 -7.15
CA LYS A 54 -7.59 1.79 -6.62
C LYS A 54 -8.53 2.20 -5.49
N GLN A 55 -9.83 1.93 -5.62
CA GLN A 55 -10.83 2.33 -4.62
C GLN A 55 -10.56 1.64 -3.28
N PHE A 56 -10.26 0.34 -3.31
CA PHE A 56 -9.93 -0.43 -2.13
C PHE A 56 -8.62 0.06 -1.50
N THR A 57 -7.57 0.25 -2.30
CA THR A 57 -6.27 0.76 -1.83
C THR A 57 -6.41 2.14 -1.17
N ASP A 58 -7.18 3.05 -1.77
CA ASP A 58 -7.38 4.39 -1.23
C ASP A 58 -8.20 4.37 0.06
N ALA A 59 -9.24 3.54 0.14
CA ALA A 59 -10.02 3.35 1.36
C ALA A 59 -9.17 2.75 2.49
N LEU A 60 -8.32 1.76 2.18
CA LEU A 60 -7.38 1.17 3.13
C LEU A 60 -6.36 2.22 3.63
N CYS A 61 -5.79 3.01 2.71
CA CYS A 61 -4.87 4.09 3.04
C CYS A 61 -5.51 5.12 3.99
N THR A 62 -6.76 5.52 3.74
CA THR A 62 -7.51 6.44 4.61
C THR A 62 -7.84 5.81 5.96
N MET A 63 -8.29 4.55 5.99
CA MET A 63 -8.57 3.83 7.24
C MET A 63 -7.34 3.74 8.16
N LEU A 64 -6.16 3.60 7.56
CA LEU A 64 -4.87 3.57 8.26
C LEU A 64 -4.31 4.96 8.58
N ASN A 65 -5.08 6.04 8.38
CA ASN A 65 -4.68 7.43 8.60
C ASN A 65 -3.44 7.83 7.77
N HIS A 66 -3.44 7.46 6.50
CA HIS A 66 -2.44 7.85 5.50
C HIS A 66 -0.97 7.57 5.91
N PRO A 67 -0.61 6.33 6.26
CA PRO A 67 0.76 6.00 6.68
C PRO A 67 1.75 6.32 5.56
N ARG A 68 2.95 6.80 5.91
CA ARG A 68 4.01 7.17 4.95
C ARG A 68 5.16 6.16 4.88
N LYS A 69 5.25 5.25 5.85
CA LYS A 69 6.22 4.17 5.89
C LYS A 69 5.55 2.85 6.25
N CYS A 70 6.04 1.75 5.71
CA CYS A 70 5.64 0.41 6.14
C CYS A 70 6.49 -0.08 7.32
N PRO A 71 6.16 -1.22 7.96
CA PRO A 71 6.92 -1.79 9.07
C PRO A 71 8.40 -2.07 8.75
N HIS A 72 8.75 -2.19 7.47
CA HIS A 72 10.12 -2.36 6.98
C HIS A 72 10.85 -1.02 6.71
N ASP A 73 10.33 0.11 7.19
CA ASP A 73 10.84 1.48 6.99
C ASP A 73 10.85 2.00 5.53
N HIS A 74 10.25 1.26 4.60
CA HIS A 74 10.13 1.69 3.21
C HIS A 74 8.98 2.71 3.01
N LYS A 75 9.21 3.73 2.17
CA LYS A 75 8.20 4.75 1.84
C LYS A 75 6.97 4.14 1.16
N ILE A 76 5.76 4.60 1.50
CA ILE A 76 4.54 4.18 0.80
C ILE A 76 4.28 5.16 -0.37
N PRO A 77 4.20 4.68 -1.63
CA PRO A 77 3.83 5.56 -2.75
C PRO A 77 2.48 6.20 -2.52
N GLU A 78 2.35 7.48 -2.87
CA GLU A 78 1.12 8.23 -2.60
C GLU A 78 0.03 7.93 -3.63
N GLY A 79 -1.22 8.10 -3.20
CA GLY A 79 -2.39 8.07 -4.06
C GLY A 79 -3.18 9.36 -3.86
N GLU A 80 -4.21 9.56 -4.68
CA GLU A 80 -5.04 10.77 -4.64
C GLU A 80 -5.65 11.04 -3.27
N CYS A 81 -5.92 10.00 -2.48
CA CYS A 81 -6.45 10.15 -1.12
C CYS A 81 -5.47 10.86 -0.17
N CYS A 82 -4.16 10.84 -0.44
CA CYS A 82 -3.14 11.44 0.43
C CYS A 82 -3.01 12.96 0.24
N GLN A 83 -3.57 13.52 -0.84
CA GLN A 83 -3.46 14.93 -1.21
C GLN A 83 -4.62 15.77 -0.68
N LYS A 84 -5.63 15.15 -0.09
CA LYS A 84 -6.79 15.82 0.47
C LYS A 84 -6.52 16.13 1.93
N THR A 85 -6.56 17.41 2.32
CA THR A 85 -6.51 17.83 3.72
C THR A 85 -7.75 17.29 4.44
N ASP A 86 -7.53 16.40 5.41
CA ASP A 86 -8.54 15.69 6.19
C ASP A 86 -9.70 16.58 6.68
N THR A 87 -10.91 16.31 6.20
CA THR A 87 -12.01 16.16 7.15
C THR A 87 -12.10 14.68 7.46
N ALA A 88 -11.45 14.28 8.55
CA ALA A 88 -11.62 12.95 9.12
C ALA A 88 -13.12 12.68 9.27
N MET A 89 -13.69 11.86 8.39
CA MET A 89 -15.04 11.36 8.62
C MET A 89 -14.92 10.34 9.74
N PRO A 90 -15.56 10.56 10.90
CA PRO A 90 -15.53 9.57 11.97
C PRO A 90 -16.10 8.27 11.41
N MET A 91 -15.33 7.18 11.48
CA MET A 91 -15.85 5.85 11.18
C MET A 91 -17.06 5.62 12.07
N LYS A 92 -18.25 5.62 11.46
CA LYS A 92 -19.44 5.07 12.12
C LYS A 92 -19.21 3.57 12.17
N ILE A 93 -18.71 3.10 13.31
CA ILE A 93 -18.64 1.67 13.62
C ILE A 93 -20.09 1.19 13.68
N TYR A 94 -20.59 0.62 12.58
CA TYR A 94 -21.83 -0.13 12.63
C TYR A 94 -21.52 -1.41 13.40
N ARG A 95 -21.91 -1.43 14.68
CA ARG A 95 -22.02 -2.66 15.45
C ARG A 95 -23.05 -3.52 14.72
N ILE A 96 -22.57 -4.63 14.16
CA ILE A 96 -23.40 -5.75 13.73
C ILE A 96 -23.87 -6.50 14.97
#